data_AF-A0A9E5CSQ8-F1
#
_entry.id   AF-A0A9E5CSQ8-F1
#
_cell.length_a   1.000
_cell.length_b   1.000
_cell.length_c   1.000
_cell.angle_alpha   90.00
_cell.angle_beta   90.00
_cell.angle_gamma   90.00
#
_symmetry.space_group_name_H-M   'P 1'
#
loop_
_entity.id
_entity.type
_entity.pdbx_description
1 polymer ?
#
loop_
_entity_poly.entity_id
_entity_poly.type
_entity_poly.pdbx_seq_one_letter_code
_entity_poly.pdbx_strand_id
1 'polypeptide(L)'
;MGRSYCLSSLSPNIKERQDYSCGVFDGRGRMVAMAPHIPLHLGSMPAAARNVLGLGPFKRGDVIILNDPYLSGTHLPDVTMVAPVFVEGGVEPAFFTVSRGHQADIGGSTPGSMGAARELYQEGLIIPPVRLYDGGDLVEDVRSVILANVRTPEERWGDLRAQAAAHAIGDERLQGQVSRFGLETCWQKMSELMDYTERMTRLAI
;
A
#
# COMPACT_ATOMS: atom_id res chain seq x y z
N MET A 1 2.26 10.73 4.77
CA MET A 1 2.13 9.73 3.69
C MET A 1 1.34 10.28 2.49
N GLY A 2 0.00 10.25 2.49
CA GLY A 2 -0.83 10.56 1.29
C GLY A 2 -0.50 11.86 0.55
N ARG A 3 -0.39 13.00 1.24
CA ARG A 3 -0.03 14.28 0.58
C ARG A 3 1.34 14.23 -0.11
N SER A 4 2.32 13.54 0.47
CA SER A 4 3.64 13.40 -0.15
C SER A 4 3.60 12.49 -1.36
N TYR A 5 2.81 11.41 -1.29
CA TYR A 5 2.57 10.52 -2.43
C TYR A 5 2.01 11.33 -3.61
N CYS A 6 0.89 12.01 -3.40
CA CYS A 6 0.22 12.85 -4.39
C CYS A 6 1.13 13.86 -5.09
N LEU A 7 1.92 14.60 -4.31
CA LEU A 7 2.77 15.67 -4.86
C LEU A 7 3.97 15.13 -5.64
N SER A 8 4.49 13.97 -5.23
CA SER A 8 5.69 13.37 -5.82
C SER A 8 5.38 12.48 -7.03
N SER A 9 4.12 12.04 -7.17
CA SER A 9 3.66 11.30 -8.35
C SER A 9 3.69 12.15 -9.62
N LEU A 10 3.78 11.45 -10.75
CA LEU A 10 3.85 12.01 -12.08
C LEU A 10 2.51 11.92 -12.81
N SER A 11 1.77 10.82 -12.65
CA SER A 11 0.52 10.66 -13.42
C SER A 11 -0.62 11.54 -12.90
N PRO A 12 -1.51 12.00 -13.81
CA PRO A 12 -2.71 12.74 -13.43
C PRO A 12 -3.66 11.95 -12.53
N ASN A 13 -3.67 10.61 -12.62
CA ASN A 13 -4.53 9.76 -11.78
C ASN A 13 -4.21 9.95 -10.29
N ILE A 14 -2.93 9.97 -9.92
CA ILE A 14 -2.56 10.15 -8.53
C ILE A 14 -2.50 11.64 -8.17
N LYS A 15 -1.92 12.47 -9.06
CA LYS A 15 -1.63 13.88 -8.75
C LYS A 15 -2.86 14.78 -8.75
N GLU A 16 -3.76 14.58 -9.72
CA GLU A 16 -4.92 15.44 -9.93
C GLU A 16 -6.23 14.77 -9.49
N ARG A 17 -6.48 13.52 -9.92
CA ARG A 17 -7.69 12.79 -9.51
C ARG A 17 -7.64 12.30 -8.07
N GLN A 18 -6.44 12.22 -7.49
CA GLN A 18 -6.21 11.71 -6.14
C GLN A 18 -6.73 10.28 -5.95
N ASP A 19 -6.57 9.47 -6.99
CA ASP A 19 -7.01 8.08 -7.02
C ASP A 19 -5.99 7.17 -6.32
N TYR A 20 -5.90 7.37 -5.01
CA TYR A 20 -4.98 6.65 -4.14
C TYR A 20 -5.52 6.60 -2.71
N SER A 21 -5.02 5.66 -1.91
CA SER A 21 -5.27 5.64 -0.47
C SER A 21 -4.02 5.26 0.30
N CYS A 22 -4.00 5.68 1.55
CA CYS A 22 -2.87 5.54 2.44
C CYS A 22 -3.41 5.21 3.82
N GLY A 23 -2.91 4.16 4.45
CA GLY A 23 -3.37 3.68 5.74
C GLY A 23 -2.25 3.20 6.64
N VAL A 24 -2.56 3.20 7.93
CA VAL A 24 -1.73 2.68 9.01
C VAL A 24 -2.43 1.46 9.59
N PHE A 25 -1.64 0.42 9.81
CA PHE A 25 -2.06 -0.87 10.33
C PHE A 25 -1.23 -1.21 11.56
N ASP A 26 -1.82 -1.91 12.53
CA ASP A 26 -1.07 -2.41 13.68
C ASP A 26 -0.16 -3.61 13.30
N GLY A 27 0.66 -4.08 14.25
CA GLY A 27 1.55 -5.23 14.02
C GLY A 27 0.84 -6.55 13.70
N ARG A 28 -0.49 -6.61 13.84
CA ARG A 28 -1.32 -7.76 13.45
C ARG A 28 -1.98 -7.57 12.08
N GLY A 29 -1.66 -6.48 11.39
CA GLY A 29 -2.25 -6.09 10.10
C GLY A 29 -3.74 -5.74 10.17
N ARG A 30 -4.21 -5.22 11.32
CA ARG A 30 -5.54 -4.61 11.43
C ARG A 30 -5.46 -3.14 11.05
N MET A 31 -6.39 -2.67 10.23
CA MET A 31 -6.43 -1.27 9.77
C MET A 31 -6.83 -0.36 10.93
N VAL A 32 -5.96 0.59 11.26
CA VAL A 32 -6.18 1.57 12.35
C VAL A 32 -6.77 2.85 11.79
N ALA A 33 -6.19 3.37 10.72
CA ALA A 33 -6.62 4.62 10.10
C ALA A 33 -6.29 4.62 8.61
N MET A 34 -7.16 5.22 7.79
CA MET A 34 -6.97 5.37 6.35
C MET A 34 -7.42 6.77 5.91
N ALA A 35 -6.69 7.36 4.98
CA ALA A 35 -7.07 8.65 4.39
C ALA A 35 -8.38 8.51 3.56
N PRO A 36 -9.29 9.50 3.60
CA PRO A 36 -10.69 9.35 3.17
C PRO A 36 -10.91 9.53 1.66
N HIS A 37 -10.02 9.03 0.81
CA HIS A 37 -10.08 9.30 -0.64
C HIS A 37 -11.06 8.38 -1.36
N ILE A 38 -10.89 7.05 -1.24
CA ILE A 38 -11.64 6.06 -2.02
C ILE A 38 -12.30 5.04 -1.08
N PRO A 39 -13.64 5.11 -0.86
CA PRO A 39 -14.33 4.22 0.08
C PRO A 39 -14.17 2.72 -0.21
N LEU A 40 -14.06 2.34 -1.49
CA LEU A 40 -13.82 0.95 -1.92
C LEU A 40 -12.58 0.34 -1.24
N HIS A 41 -11.55 1.16 -0.98
CA HIS A 41 -10.30 0.70 -0.38
C HIS A 41 -10.44 0.28 1.09
N LEU A 42 -11.52 0.70 1.78
CA LEU A 42 -11.79 0.29 3.17
C LEU A 42 -11.97 -1.24 3.30
N GLY A 43 -12.49 -1.89 2.26
CA GLY A 43 -12.68 -3.34 2.24
C GLY A 43 -11.47 -4.10 1.69
N SER A 44 -10.81 -3.56 0.65
CA SER A 44 -9.77 -4.28 -0.10
C SER A 44 -8.37 -4.17 0.50
N MET A 45 -7.97 -3.00 1.01
CA MET A 45 -6.63 -2.82 1.58
C MET A 45 -6.34 -3.72 2.79
N PRO A 46 -7.29 -3.98 3.71
CA PRO A 46 -7.08 -4.95 4.78
C PRO A 46 -6.88 -6.39 4.29
N ALA A 47 -7.53 -6.79 3.21
CA ALA A 47 -7.32 -8.11 2.60
C ALA A 47 -5.91 -8.20 2.00
N ALA A 48 -5.49 -7.17 1.25
CA ALA A 48 -4.14 -7.07 0.69
C ALA A 48 -3.07 -7.16 1.79
N ALA A 49 -3.22 -6.37 2.86
CA ALA A 49 -2.28 -6.37 3.98
C ALA A 49 -2.16 -7.76 4.63
N ARG A 50 -3.28 -8.44 4.91
CA ARG A 50 -3.28 -9.79 5.49
C ARG A 50 -2.55 -10.81 4.62
N ASN A 51 -2.74 -10.76 3.31
CA ASN A 51 -2.08 -11.67 2.36
C ASN A 51 -0.56 -11.41 2.28
N VAL A 52 -0.09 -10.21 2.65
CA VAL A 52 1.34 -9.91 2.77
C VAL A 52 1.94 -10.45 4.06
N LEU A 53 1.22 -10.43 5.19
CA LEU A 53 1.79 -10.81 6.50
C LEU A 53 2.44 -12.19 6.53
N GLY A 54 1.94 -13.13 5.72
CA GLY A 54 2.48 -14.50 5.62
C GLY A 54 3.85 -14.61 4.91
N LEU A 55 4.32 -13.55 4.25
CA LEU A 55 5.62 -13.51 3.55
C LEU A 55 6.81 -13.22 4.48
N GLY A 56 6.56 -13.08 5.78
CA GLY A 56 7.62 -12.94 6.77
C GLY A 56 8.63 -14.09 6.69
N PRO A 57 9.86 -13.90 7.23
CA PRO A 57 10.27 -12.78 8.07
C PRO A 57 10.50 -11.49 7.30
N PHE A 58 10.16 -10.35 7.92
CA PHE A 58 10.36 -9.03 7.36
C PHE A 58 11.68 -8.40 7.84
N LYS A 59 12.18 -7.43 7.07
CA LYS A 59 13.32 -6.59 7.42
C LYS A 59 12.93 -5.12 7.31
N ARG A 60 13.63 -4.26 8.06
CA ARG A 60 13.49 -2.81 7.90
C ARG A 60 13.86 -2.41 6.48
N GLY A 61 13.03 -1.57 5.85
CA GLY A 61 13.23 -1.15 4.46
C GLY A 61 12.58 -2.07 3.42
N ASP A 62 11.98 -3.18 3.82
CA ASP A 62 11.17 -3.98 2.92
C ASP A 62 9.97 -3.17 2.39
N VAL A 63 9.65 -3.36 1.11
CA VAL A 63 8.38 -2.88 0.52
C VAL A 63 7.84 -4.00 -0.34
N ILE A 64 6.67 -4.51 0.01
CA ILE A 64 5.98 -5.57 -0.73
C ILE A 64 4.97 -4.91 -1.67
N ILE A 65 4.99 -5.30 -2.95
CA ILE A 65 4.08 -4.83 -3.99
C ILE A 65 3.13 -5.97 -4.42
N LEU A 66 1.88 -5.63 -4.71
CA LEU A 66 0.87 -6.56 -5.24
C LEU A 66 -0.28 -5.80 -5.93
N ASN A 67 -0.92 -6.43 -6.91
CA ASN A 67 -2.18 -5.94 -7.52
C ASN A 67 -3.15 -7.06 -7.92
N ASP A 68 -2.80 -8.34 -7.71
CA ASP A 68 -3.68 -9.46 -8.03
C ASP A 68 -5.06 -9.28 -7.37
N PRO A 69 -6.16 -9.10 -8.11
CA PRO A 69 -7.45 -8.76 -7.54
C PRO A 69 -8.00 -9.87 -6.64
N TYR A 70 -7.54 -11.12 -6.78
CA TYR A 70 -7.92 -12.20 -5.87
C TYR A 70 -7.23 -12.11 -4.50
N LEU A 71 -6.11 -11.38 -4.42
CA LEU A 71 -5.31 -11.22 -3.20
C LEU A 71 -5.40 -9.80 -2.62
N SER A 72 -5.38 -8.78 -3.46
CA SER A 72 -5.44 -7.38 -3.05
C SER A 72 -6.83 -6.78 -3.20
N GLY A 73 -7.74 -7.41 -3.95
CA GLY A 73 -9.05 -6.83 -4.28
C GLY A 73 -9.00 -5.77 -5.38
N THR A 74 -10.19 -5.36 -5.82
CA THR A 74 -10.51 -4.43 -6.92
C THR A 74 -10.10 -4.94 -8.31
N HIS A 75 -9.03 -4.41 -8.90
CA HIS A 75 -8.58 -4.67 -10.28
C HIS A 75 -7.09 -4.33 -10.45
N LEU A 76 -6.48 -4.78 -11.56
CA LEU A 76 -5.01 -4.69 -11.74
C LEU A 76 -4.40 -3.28 -11.69
N PRO A 77 -5.06 -2.21 -12.16
CA PRO A 77 -4.51 -0.87 -12.03
C PRO A 77 -4.26 -0.41 -10.58
N ASP A 78 -4.97 -0.99 -9.61
CA ASP A 78 -4.82 -0.66 -8.20
C ASP A 78 -3.62 -1.37 -7.58
N VAL A 79 -2.44 -0.77 -7.73
CA VAL A 79 -1.20 -1.30 -7.17
C VAL A 79 -1.09 -0.94 -5.69
N THR A 80 -1.02 -1.97 -4.86
CA THR A 80 -0.85 -1.87 -3.41
C THR A 80 0.62 -2.05 -3.04
N MET A 81 1.08 -1.27 -2.06
CA MET A 81 2.35 -1.47 -1.39
C MET A 81 2.16 -1.58 0.12
N VAL A 82 2.88 -2.51 0.75
CA VAL A 82 2.87 -2.77 2.20
C VAL A 82 4.31 -2.71 2.69
N ALA A 83 4.57 -1.87 3.70
CA ALA A 83 5.89 -1.74 4.29
C ALA A 83 5.82 -1.96 5.82
N PRO A 84 6.63 -2.88 6.38
CA PRO A 84 6.73 -3.10 7.82
C PRO A 84 7.43 -1.92 8.50
N VAL A 85 6.96 -1.57 9.70
CA VAL A 85 7.54 -0.51 10.53
C VAL A 85 8.06 -1.14 11.81
N PHE A 86 9.38 -1.05 11.99
CA PHE A 86 10.08 -1.59 13.14
C PHE A 86 10.39 -0.47 14.13
N VAL A 87 10.16 -0.75 15.41
CA VAL A 87 10.56 0.13 16.52
C VAL A 87 11.95 -0.26 17.02
N GLU A 88 12.58 0.63 17.80
CA GLU A 88 13.91 0.39 18.36
C GLU A 88 13.94 -0.90 19.20
N GLY A 89 14.94 -1.75 18.95
CA GLY A 89 15.09 -3.06 19.60
C GLY A 89 14.07 -4.13 19.19
N GLY A 90 13.11 -3.82 18.33
CA GLY A 90 12.09 -4.77 17.86
C GLY A 90 12.62 -5.72 16.78
N VAL A 91 12.41 -7.02 16.98
CA VAL A 91 12.70 -8.07 15.97
C VAL A 91 11.53 -8.33 15.01
N GLU A 92 10.33 -7.86 15.38
CA GLU A 92 9.11 -7.97 14.57
C GLU A 92 8.56 -6.57 14.24
N PRO A 93 7.82 -6.41 13.12
CA PRO A 93 7.14 -5.17 12.81
C PRO A 93 6.11 -4.80 13.88
N ALA A 94 6.21 -3.59 14.43
CA ALA A 94 5.23 -3.07 15.38
C ALA A 94 3.97 -2.53 14.68
N PHE A 95 4.11 -2.12 13.43
CA PHE A 95 3.07 -1.56 12.58
C PHE A 95 3.34 -1.91 11.12
N PHE A 96 2.36 -1.65 10.26
CA PHE A 96 2.53 -1.63 8.82
C PHE A 96 1.97 -0.34 8.25
N THR A 97 2.60 0.16 7.19
CA THR A 97 2.04 1.23 6.36
C THR A 97 1.61 0.63 5.04
N VAL A 98 0.43 1.01 4.57
CA VAL A 98 -0.17 0.46 3.36
C VAL A 98 -0.60 1.60 2.45
N SER A 99 -0.26 1.53 1.18
CA SER A 99 -0.71 2.47 0.18
C SER A 99 -1.30 1.73 -1.02
N ARG A 100 -2.22 2.37 -1.71
CA ARG A 100 -2.75 1.92 -3.00
C ARG A 100 -2.82 3.11 -3.93
N GLY A 101 -2.43 2.97 -5.19
CA GLY A 101 -2.64 4.00 -6.19
C GLY A 101 -3.02 3.40 -7.54
N HIS A 102 -3.95 4.07 -8.21
CA HIS A 102 -4.48 3.67 -9.51
C HIS A 102 -3.52 4.05 -10.62
N GLN A 103 -2.76 3.06 -11.12
CA GLN A 103 -1.82 3.24 -12.22
C GLN A 103 -2.56 3.51 -13.53
N ALA A 104 -2.11 4.51 -14.29
CA ALA A 104 -2.78 4.88 -15.54
C ALA A 104 -2.61 3.83 -16.66
N ASP A 105 -1.67 2.88 -16.52
CA ASP A 105 -1.46 1.74 -17.41
C ASP A 105 -0.78 0.61 -16.62
N ILE A 106 -1.21 -0.63 -16.83
CA ILE A 106 -0.62 -1.84 -16.22
C ILE A 106 -0.37 -2.94 -17.28
N GLY A 107 -0.28 -2.58 -18.56
CA GLY A 107 0.02 -3.54 -19.63
C GLY A 107 -1.15 -4.29 -20.24
N GLY A 108 -2.38 -3.83 -20.02
CA GLY A 108 -3.57 -4.46 -20.59
C GLY A 108 -3.63 -4.42 -22.12
N SER A 109 -4.56 -5.16 -22.71
CA SER A 109 -4.78 -5.29 -24.16
C SER A 109 -5.06 -3.96 -24.87
N THR A 110 -5.61 -2.98 -24.17
CA THR A 110 -5.86 -1.61 -24.67
C THR A 110 -5.04 -0.57 -23.90
N PRO A 111 -4.62 0.53 -24.52
CA PRO A 111 -3.99 1.64 -23.80
C PRO A 111 -4.89 2.25 -22.74
N GLY A 112 -4.33 2.51 -21.55
CA GLY A 112 -5.04 3.12 -20.42
C GLY A 112 -5.24 2.15 -19.24
N SER A 113 -5.92 2.63 -18.19
CA SER A 113 -6.06 1.85 -16.96
C SER A 113 -7.17 0.81 -17.04
N MET A 114 -8.25 1.09 -17.77
CA MET A 114 -9.38 0.18 -17.93
C MET A 114 -9.75 0.04 -19.40
N GLY A 115 -9.98 -1.20 -19.82
CA GLY A 115 -10.36 -1.56 -21.18
C GLY A 115 -11.42 -2.64 -21.18
N ALA A 116 -11.96 -2.94 -22.36
CA ALA A 116 -12.85 -4.08 -22.54
C ALA A 116 -12.03 -5.38 -22.49
N ALA A 117 -12.09 -6.08 -21.37
CA ALA A 117 -11.45 -7.38 -21.15
C ALA A 117 -12.51 -8.48 -20.97
N ARG A 118 -12.22 -9.69 -21.45
CA ARG A 118 -13.03 -10.90 -21.22
C ARG A 118 -12.43 -11.84 -20.17
N GLU A 119 -11.16 -11.64 -19.85
CA GLU A 119 -10.41 -12.38 -18.85
C GLU A 119 -9.35 -11.47 -18.22
N LEU A 120 -8.93 -11.80 -16.99
CA LEU A 120 -8.00 -10.97 -16.22
C LEU A 120 -6.67 -10.72 -16.94
N TYR A 121 -6.15 -11.70 -17.68
CA TYR A 121 -4.88 -11.58 -18.41
C TYR A 121 -4.91 -10.50 -19.50
N GLN A 122 -6.10 -10.08 -19.95
CA GLN A 122 -6.27 -8.98 -20.89
C GLN A 122 -6.29 -7.61 -20.21
N GLU A 123 -6.43 -7.56 -18.88
CA GLU A 123 -6.38 -6.31 -18.10
C GLU A 123 -4.94 -5.87 -17.83
N GLY A 124 -3.98 -6.78 -17.83
CA GLY A 124 -2.55 -6.48 -17.78
C GLY A 124 -1.75 -7.36 -16.83
N LEU A 125 -0.67 -6.80 -16.30
CA LEU A 125 0.28 -7.49 -15.44
C LEU A 125 -0.34 -7.81 -14.08
N ILE A 126 -0.33 -9.10 -13.74
CA ILE A 126 -0.69 -9.62 -12.43
C ILE A 126 0.58 -9.72 -11.59
N ILE A 127 0.63 -8.95 -10.50
CA ILE A 127 1.73 -8.87 -9.55
C ILE A 127 1.26 -9.60 -8.29
N PRO A 128 1.74 -10.84 -8.06
CA PRO A 128 1.54 -11.50 -6.77
C PRO A 128 2.33 -10.75 -5.68
N PRO A 129 2.09 -11.02 -4.39
CA PRO A 129 2.87 -10.42 -3.32
C PRO A 129 4.37 -10.73 -3.45
N VAL A 130 5.16 -9.71 -3.81
CA VAL A 130 6.62 -9.82 -3.99
C VAL A 130 7.32 -8.60 -3.39
N ARG A 131 8.59 -8.75 -3.01
CA ARG A 131 9.41 -7.62 -2.54
C ARG A 131 9.79 -6.75 -3.74
N LEU A 132 9.39 -5.48 -3.73
CA LEU A 132 9.95 -4.45 -4.60
C LEU A 132 11.24 -3.88 -4.01
N TYR A 133 11.30 -3.76 -2.67
CA TYR A 133 12.51 -3.44 -1.93
C TYR A 133 12.77 -4.55 -0.92
N ASP A 134 14.01 -5.05 -0.85
CA ASP A 134 14.49 -5.99 0.18
C ASP A 134 15.53 -5.27 1.04
N GLY A 135 15.20 -4.98 2.29
CA GLY A 135 16.11 -4.27 3.19
C GLY A 135 16.45 -2.83 2.78
N GLY A 136 15.62 -2.20 1.93
CA GLY A 136 15.86 -0.87 1.37
C GLY A 136 16.55 -0.88 0.01
N ASP A 137 17.04 -2.04 -0.45
CA ASP A 137 17.60 -2.20 -1.78
C ASP A 137 16.51 -2.56 -2.79
N LEU A 138 16.50 -1.87 -3.92
CA LEU A 138 15.55 -2.11 -5.00
C LEU A 138 15.82 -3.48 -5.65
N VAL A 139 14.77 -4.31 -5.75
CA VAL A 139 14.83 -5.57 -6.48
C VAL A 139 14.70 -5.29 -7.97
N GLU A 140 15.84 -5.09 -8.64
CA GLU A 140 15.90 -4.68 -10.05
C GLU A 140 15.18 -5.64 -11.01
N ASP A 141 15.17 -6.93 -10.73
CA ASP A 141 14.45 -7.92 -11.55
C ASP A 141 12.93 -7.69 -11.50
N VAL A 142 12.38 -7.42 -10.32
CA VAL A 142 10.94 -7.13 -10.14
C VAL A 142 10.60 -5.82 -10.85
N ARG A 143 11.41 -4.77 -10.67
CA ARG A 143 11.26 -3.51 -11.42
C ARG A 143 11.29 -3.74 -12.92
N SER A 144 12.26 -4.50 -13.42
CA SER A 144 12.46 -4.74 -14.86
C SER A 144 11.26 -5.45 -15.48
N VAL A 145 10.73 -6.48 -14.80
CA VAL A 145 9.51 -7.18 -15.24
C VAL A 145 8.32 -6.22 -15.27
N ILE A 146 8.11 -5.41 -14.23
CA ILE A 146 6.98 -4.46 -14.21
C ILE A 146 7.11 -3.44 -15.34
N LEU A 147 8.27 -2.81 -15.48
CA LEU A 147 8.46 -1.73 -16.45
C LEU A 147 8.50 -2.21 -17.90
N ALA A 148 8.88 -3.46 -18.15
CA ALA A 148 8.81 -4.07 -19.48
C ALA A 148 7.36 -4.30 -19.95
N ASN A 149 6.40 -4.36 -19.02
CA ASN A 149 5.01 -4.67 -19.29
C ASN A 149 4.08 -3.45 -19.25
N VAL A 150 4.61 -2.22 -19.29
CA VAL A 150 3.79 -0.99 -19.30
C VAL A 150 4.17 -0.07 -20.44
N ARG A 151 3.20 0.72 -20.92
CA ARG A 151 3.39 1.58 -22.10
C ARG A 151 4.24 2.82 -21.85
N THR A 152 4.32 3.26 -20.60
CA THR A 152 4.97 4.53 -20.20
C THR A 152 5.87 4.30 -18.97
N PRO A 153 6.97 3.57 -19.14
CA PRO A 153 7.77 3.06 -18.02
C PRO A 153 8.36 4.15 -17.13
N GLU A 154 8.74 5.31 -17.68
CA GLU A 154 9.27 6.42 -16.88
C GLU A 154 8.22 7.01 -15.94
N GLU A 155 7.01 7.25 -16.44
CA GLU A 155 5.89 7.75 -15.62
C GLU A 155 5.48 6.73 -14.57
N ARG A 156 5.36 5.43 -14.94
CA ARG A 156 5.02 4.36 -13.98
C ARG A 156 6.09 4.22 -12.91
N TRP A 157 7.36 4.29 -13.29
CA TRP A 157 8.44 4.22 -12.30
C TRP A 157 8.43 5.42 -11.36
N GLY A 158 8.14 6.62 -11.86
CA GLY A 158 7.95 7.80 -11.02
C GLY A 158 6.84 7.62 -9.98
N ASP A 159 5.68 7.12 -10.41
CA ASP A 159 4.55 6.87 -9.50
C ASP A 159 4.85 5.78 -8.47
N LEU A 160 5.43 4.65 -8.88
CA LEU A 160 5.79 3.54 -7.97
C LEU A 160 6.86 3.99 -6.96
N ARG A 161 7.85 4.79 -7.38
CA ARG A 161 8.83 5.37 -6.46
C ARG A 161 8.20 6.37 -5.49
N ALA A 162 7.30 7.23 -5.97
CA ALA A 162 6.58 8.17 -5.13
C ALA A 162 5.73 7.42 -4.08
N GLN A 163 5.12 6.31 -4.47
CA GLN A 163 4.37 5.42 -3.59
C GLN A 163 5.27 4.82 -2.51
N ALA A 164 6.38 4.18 -2.92
CA ALA A 164 7.36 3.58 -2.00
C ALA A 164 7.95 4.61 -1.03
N ALA A 165 8.34 5.79 -1.52
CA ALA A 165 8.89 6.87 -0.71
C ALA A 165 7.89 7.40 0.34
N ALA A 166 6.59 7.36 0.04
CA ALA A 166 5.57 7.79 0.99
C ALA A 166 5.54 6.91 2.26
N HIS A 167 5.91 5.63 2.15
CA HIS A 167 5.99 4.71 3.29
C HIS A 167 7.09 5.12 4.28
N ALA A 168 8.22 5.67 3.82
CA ALA A 168 9.28 6.17 4.70
C ALA A 168 8.78 7.29 5.64
N ILE A 169 7.88 8.16 5.15
CA ILE A 169 7.24 9.20 5.99
C ILE A 169 6.27 8.57 7.00
N GLY A 170 5.60 7.48 6.63
CA GLY A 170 4.77 6.72 7.56
C GLY A 170 5.59 6.08 8.67
N ASP A 171 6.70 5.45 8.31
CA ASP A 171 7.69 4.85 9.22
C ASP A 171 8.23 5.90 10.22
N GLU A 172 8.78 7.01 9.72
CA GLU A 172 9.31 8.11 10.54
C GLU A 172 8.26 8.64 11.53
N ARG A 173 7.03 8.89 11.06
CA ARG A 173 5.97 9.44 11.90
C ARG A 173 5.51 8.46 12.97
N LEU A 174 5.43 7.17 12.67
CA LEU A 174 5.05 6.15 13.63
C LEU A 174 6.14 5.96 14.69
N GLN A 175 7.41 5.92 14.28
CA GLN A 175 8.54 5.92 15.21
C GLN A 175 8.52 7.17 16.11
N GLY A 176 8.19 8.34 15.55
CA GLY A 176 8.02 9.58 16.33
C GLY A 176 6.88 9.50 17.36
N GLN A 177 5.76 8.84 17.03
CA GLN A 177 4.68 8.60 18.01
C GLN A 177 5.17 7.67 19.13
N VAL A 178 5.87 6.59 18.79
CA VAL A 178 6.40 5.64 19.78
C VAL A 178 7.45 6.29 20.68
N SER A 179 8.36 7.09 20.13
CA SER A 179 9.36 7.83 20.90
C SER A 179 8.71 8.78 21.92
N ARG A 180 7.59 9.42 21.54
CA ARG A 180 6.90 10.39 22.39
C ARG A 180 6.00 9.76 23.45
N PHE A 181 5.31 8.67 23.12
CA PHE A 181 4.23 8.13 23.95
C PHE A 181 4.48 6.72 24.46
N GLY A 182 5.50 6.02 23.96
CA GLY A 182 5.75 4.62 24.23
C GLY A 182 4.88 3.68 23.38
N LEU A 183 5.46 2.52 23.04
CA LEU A 183 4.83 1.55 22.14
C LEU A 183 3.49 1.03 22.67
N GLU A 184 3.45 0.68 23.96
CA GLU A 184 2.25 0.14 24.60
C GLU A 184 1.08 1.12 24.57
N THR A 185 1.33 2.40 24.86
CA THR A 185 0.31 3.45 24.76
C THR A 185 -0.15 3.65 23.33
N CYS A 186 0.74 3.62 22.34
CA CYS A 186 0.36 3.67 20.93
C CYS A 186 -0.60 2.52 20.56
N TRP A 187 -0.25 1.27 20.89
CA TRP A 187 -1.12 0.12 20.61
C TRP A 187 -2.45 0.17 21.34
N GLN A 188 -2.46 0.60 22.60
CA GLN A 188 -3.68 0.80 23.35
C GLN A 188 -4.60 1.80 22.64
N LYS A 189 -4.07 2.96 22.23
CA LYS A 189 -4.85 3.97 21.51
C LYS A 189 -5.31 3.53 20.13
N MET A 190 -4.52 2.74 19.41
CA MET A 190 -4.96 2.12 18.16
C MET A 190 -6.14 1.16 18.39
N SER A 191 -6.10 0.36 19.46
CA SER A 191 -7.21 -0.56 19.80
C SER A 191 -8.46 0.21 20.22
N GLU A 192 -8.33 1.22 21.08
CA GLU A 192 -9.45 2.10 21.46
C GLU A 192 -10.12 2.79 20.26
N LEU A 193 -9.33 3.20 19.24
CA LEU A 193 -9.86 3.76 18.01
C LEU A 193 -10.69 2.75 17.22
N MET A 194 -10.20 1.51 17.07
CA MET A 194 -10.93 0.45 16.37
C MET A 194 -12.22 0.07 17.11
N ASP A 195 -12.17 -0.06 18.44
CA ASP A 195 -13.34 -0.37 19.28
C ASP A 195 -14.38 0.76 19.22
N TYR A 196 -13.92 2.01 19.18
CA TYR A 196 -14.79 3.16 18.98
C TYR A 196 -15.51 3.08 17.63
N THR A 197 -14.79 2.81 16.54
CA THR A 197 -15.37 2.65 15.20
C THR A 197 -16.40 1.52 15.17
N GLU A 198 -16.08 0.34 15.71
CA GLU A 198 -17.01 -0.80 15.79
C GLU A 198 -18.32 -0.40 16.50
N ARG A 199 -18.19 0.23 17.68
CA ARG A 199 -19.35 0.67 18.46
C ARG A 199 -20.21 1.66 17.70
N MET A 200 -19.59 2.66 17.06
CA MET A 200 -20.32 3.66 16.28
C MET A 200 -21.03 3.04 15.07
N THR A 201 -20.38 2.09 14.38
CA THR A 201 -21.01 1.36 13.27
C THR A 201 -22.17 0.49 13.77
N ARG A 202 -22.04 -0.20 14.90
CA ARG A 202 -23.12 -1.02 15.48
C ARG A 202 -24.33 -0.19 15.90
N LEU A 203 -24.13 1.05 16.36
CA LEU A 203 -25.22 1.96 16.72
C LEU A 203 -25.95 2.55 15.50
N ALA A 204 -25.34 2.49 14.31
CA ALA A 204 -25.88 3.05 13.08
C ALA A 204 -26.64 2.02 12.22
N ILE A 205 -26.59 0.74 12.59
CA ILE A 205 -27.33 -0.37 11.97
C ILE A 205 -28.48 -0.82 12.87
#